data_AF-A0A959YWR4-F1
#
_entry.id   AF-A0A959YWR4-F1
#
_cell.length_a   1.000
_cell.length_b   1.000
_cell.length_c   1.000
_cell.angle_alpha   90.00
_cell.angle_beta   90.00
_cell.angle_gamma   90.00
#
_symmetry.space_group_name_H-M   'P 1'
#
loop_
_entity.id
_entity.type
_entity.pdbx_description
1 polymer ?
#
loop_
_entity_poly.entity_id
_entity_poly.type
_entity_poly.pdbx_seq_one_letter_code
_entity_poly.pdbx_strand_id
1 'polypeptide(L)'
;MAKSTSLSIIIPAYNEEGTIHRILDRVRLVALDHGFTKEVVIVNDGSTDGTVAAVEGYMAAHPELGIRFFQQPRNMGKGAAIHRGIAEATGDYLIVQDADLEYDPREYNDLLRPVAEGFADVVYGSRFMGHHPHRILF
;
A
#
# COMPACT_ATOMS: atom_id res chain seq x y z
N MET A 1 1.96 -25.75 -10.25
CA MET A 1 2.72 -24.63 -9.64
C MET A 1 1.72 -23.81 -8.86
N ALA A 2 1.95 -23.54 -7.57
CA ALA A 2 1.08 -22.62 -6.84
C ALA A 2 1.11 -21.27 -7.57
N LYS A 3 -0.06 -20.69 -7.85
CA LYS A 3 -0.14 -19.34 -8.42
C LYS A 3 0.54 -18.41 -7.42
N SER A 4 1.58 -17.69 -7.85
CA SER A 4 2.19 -16.64 -7.02
C SER A 4 1.15 -15.55 -6.85
N THR A 5 0.66 -15.39 -5.63
CA THR A 5 -0.31 -14.36 -5.28
C THR A 5 0.42 -13.03 -5.11
N SER A 6 -0.13 -11.93 -5.63
CA SER A 6 0.51 -10.61 -5.53
C SER A 6 -0.36 -9.57 -4.84
N LEU A 7 0.25 -8.76 -3.97
CA LEU A 7 -0.37 -7.64 -3.28
C LEU A 7 0.03 -6.30 -3.92
N SER A 8 -0.97 -5.48 -4.26
CA SER A 8 -0.77 -4.08 -4.65
C SER A 8 -0.91 -3.17 -3.42
N ILE A 9 0.16 -2.49 -3.04
CA ILE A 9 0.16 -1.53 -1.94
C ILE A 9 -0.02 -0.14 -2.54
N ILE A 10 -1.22 0.42 -2.36
CA ILE A 10 -1.60 1.72 -2.91
C ILE A 10 -1.28 2.80 -1.88
N ILE A 11 -0.40 3.73 -2.23
CA ILE A 11 0.03 4.84 -1.38
C ILE A 11 -0.39 6.17 -2.02
N PRO A 12 -1.50 6.79 -1.59
CA PRO A 12 -1.81 8.16 -1.97
C PRO A 12 -0.84 9.11 -1.24
N ALA A 13 -0.29 10.09 -1.97
CA ALA A 13 0.65 11.05 -1.42
C ALA A 13 0.27 12.48 -1.79
N TYR A 14 0.20 13.37 -0.79
CA TYR A 14 0.03 14.81 -0.98
C TYR A 14 0.79 15.59 0.09
N ASN A 15 1.88 16.26 -0.32
CA ASN A 15 2.77 17.01 0.57
C ASN A 15 3.37 16.17 1.73
N GLU A 16 4.02 15.07 1.37
CA GLU A 16 4.56 14.05 2.28
C GLU A 16 6.11 13.94 2.17
N GLU A 17 6.80 15.03 1.81
CA GLU A 17 8.26 15.01 1.58
C GLU A 17 9.06 14.45 2.78
N GLY A 18 8.60 14.71 4.01
CA GLY A 18 9.29 14.30 5.24
C GLY A 18 8.99 12.87 5.71
N THR A 19 7.95 12.24 5.17
CA THR A 19 7.38 10.97 5.67
C THR A 19 7.48 9.86 4.63
N ILE A 20 7.41 10.19 3.34
CA ILE A 20 7.32 9.23 2.24
C ILE A 20 8.46 8.21 2.21
N HIS A 21 9.70 8.65 2.48
CA HIS A 21 10.85 7.74 2.55
C HIS A 21 10.71 6.70 3.67
N ARG A 22 10.21 7.14 4.83
CA ARG A 22 10.10 6.28 6.02
C ARG A 22 9.03 5.21 5.83
N ILE A 23 7.93 5.56 5.17
CA ILE A 23 6.88 4.56 4.90
C ILE A 23 7.36 3.58 3.83
N LEU A 24 8.07 4.05 2.79
CA LEU A 24 8.61 3.18 1.76
C LEU A 24 9.68 2.23 2.30
N ASP A 25 10.50 2.67 3.25
CA ASP A 25 11.46 1.79 3.95
C ASP A 25 10.72 0.70 4.74
N ARG A 26 9.68 1.07 5.50
CA ARG A 26 8.87 0.09 6.24
C ARG A 26 8.20 -0.90 5.30
N VAL A 27 7.57 -0.42 4.24
CA VAL A 27 6.93 -1.27 3.22
C VAL A 27 7.97 -2.20 2.59
N ARG A 28 9.16 -1.70 2.23
CA ARG A 28 10.25 -2.49 1.65
C ARG A 28 10.69 -3.62 2.58
N LEU A 29 10.87 -3.34 3.87
CA LEU A 29 11.34 -4.30 4.87
C LEU A 29 10.35 -5.40 5.24
N VAL A 30 9.06 -5.24 4.94
CA VAL A 30 8.04 -6.26 5.25
C VAL A 30 8.22 -7.48 4.34
N ALA A 31 8.53 -8.63 4.93
CA ALA A 31 8.38 -9.91 4.24
C ALA A 31 6.92 -10.35 4.33
N LEU A 32 6.29 -10.57 3.17
CA LEU A 32 4.92 -11.07 3.12
C LEU A 32 4.91 -12.60 3.28
N ASP A 33 3.99 -13.08 4.10
CA ASP A 33 3.80 -14.51 4.31
C ASP A 33 3.05 -15.17 3.14
N HIS A 34 2.84 -16.48 3.21
CA HIS A 34 2.03 -17.25 2.24
C HIS A 34 2.49 -17.15 0.78
N GLY A 35 3.75 -16.79 0.54
CA GLY A 35 4.33 -16.69 -0.81
C GLY A 35 3.84 -15.47 -1.60
N PHE A 36 3.31 -14.44 -0.92
CA PHE A 36 2.90 -13.22 -1.59
C PHE A 36 4.10 -12.43 -2.12
N THR A 37 3.98 -11.95 -3.35
CA THR A 37 4.83 -10.86 -3.86
C THR A 37 4.13 -9.53 -3.64
N LYS A 38 4.88 -8.43 -3.74
CA LYS A 38 4.31 -7.08 -3.60
C LYS A 38 4.76 -6.16 -4.72
N GLU A 39 3.84 -5.31 -5.15
CA GLU A 39 4.13 -4.08 -5.91
C GLU A 39 3.70 -2.87 -5.09
N VAL A 40 4.31 -1.72 -5.36
CA VAL A 40 3.96 -0.46 -4.71
C VAL A 40 3.46 0.51 -5.77
N VAL A 41 2.23 0.98 -5.61
CA VAL A 41 1.58 1.94 -6.51
C VAL A 41 1.43 3.26 -5.76
N ILE A 42 2.24 4.24 -6.11
CA ILE A 42 2.20 5.57 -5.49
C ILE A 42 1.45 6.52 -6.42
N VAL A 43 0.47 7.24 -5.87
CA VAL A 43 -0.27 8.27 -6.60
C VAL A 43 -0.05 9.62 -5.92
N ASN A 44 0.75 10.47 -6.56
CA ASN A 44 0.93 11.86 -6.14
C ASN A 44 -0.31 12.68 -6.54
N ASP A 45 -1.02 13.19 -5.55
CA ASP A 45 -2.22 14.00 -5.71
C ASP A 45 -1.90 15.49 -5.89
N GLY A 46 -0.96 15.80 -6.79
CA GLY A 46 -0.58 17.18 -7.10
C GLY A 46 0.14 17.92 -5.97
N SER A 47 1.08 17.26 -5.28
CA SER A 47 1.93 17.89 -4.25
C SER A 47 2.67 19.12 -4.78
N THR A 48 2.89 20.09 -3.90
CA THR A 48 3.60 21.35 -4.17
C THR A 48 4.97 21.44 -3.48
N ASP A 49 5.30 20.45 -2.66
CA ASP A 49 6.57 20.33 -1.93
C ASP A 49 7.55 19.37 -2.65
N GLY A 50 8.57 18.90 -1.94
CA GLY A 50 9.57 17.95 -2.44
C GLY A 50 9.09 16.51 -2.63
N THR A 51 7.80 16.17 -2.42
CA THR A 51 7.30 14.78 -2.46
C THR A 51 7.65 14.05 -3.75
N VAL A 52 7.52 14.72 -4.90
CA VAL A 52 7.81 14.11 -6.22
C VAL A 52 9.28 13.72 -6.30
N ALA A 53 10.19 14.65 -5.99
CA ALA A 53 11.62 14.41 -6.02
C ALA A 53 12.05 13.35 -5.01
N ALA A 54 11.43 13.33 -3.83
CA ALA A 54 11.64 12.31 -2.81
C ALA A 54 11.28 10.91 -3.33
N VAL A 55 10.11 10.74 -3.94
CA VAL A 55 9.70 9.45 -4.52
C VAL A 55 10.63 9.03 -5.65
N GLU A 56 10.93 9.92 -6.59
CA GLU A 56 11.82 9.62 -7.73
C GLU A 56 13.23 9.23 -7.26
N GLY A 57 13.78 9.95 -6.28
CA GLY A 57 15.07 9.62 -5.67
C GLY A 57 15.05 8.27 -4.97
N TYR A 58 13.98 7.94 -4.25
CA TYR A 58 13.83 6.64 -3.61
C TYR A 58 13.71 5.50 -4.64
N MET A 59 12.95 5.71 -5.73
CA MET A 59 12.85 4.75 -6.83
C MET A 59 14.20 4.46 -7.47
N ALA A 60 15.02 5.49 -7.70
CA ALA A 60 16.36 5.33 -8.25
C ALA A 60 17.30 4.57 -7.31
N ALA A 61 17.16 4.75 -5.99
CA ALA A 61 17.94 4.04 -4.98
C ALA A 61 17.48 2.58 -4.76
N HIS A 62 16.22 2.27 -5.04
CA HIS A 62 15.58 0.98 -4.75
C HIS A 62 14.82 0.38 -5.95
N PRO A 63 15.50 0.11 -7.08
CA PRO A 63 14.85 -0.43 -8.27
C PRO A 63 14.22 -1.82 -8.04
N GLU A 64 14.66 -2.55 -7.02
CA GLU A 64 14.13 -3.87 -6.67
C GLU A 64 12.70 -3.86 -6.13
N LEU A 65 12.20 -2.70 -5.65
CA LEU A 65 10.87 -2.62 -5.03
C LEU A 65 9.73 -2.53 -6.07
N GLY A 66 10.06 -2.29 -7.35
CA GLY A 66 9.07 -2.25 -8.42
C GLY A 66 8.00 -1.16 -8.23
N ILE A 67 8.40 0.01 -7.72
CA ILE A 67 7.49 1.14 -7.50
C ILE A 67 6.95 1.65 -8.84
N ARG A 68 5.64 1.81 -8.93
CA ARG A 68 4.96 2.51 -10.04
C ARG A 68 4.41 3.82 -9.53
N PHE A 69 4.87 4.91 -10.13
CA PHE A 69 4.57 6.26 -9.66
C PHE A 69 3.71 7.01 -10.68
N PHE A 70 2.58 7.53 -10.20
CA PHE A 70 1.60 8.25 -11.02
C PHE A 70 1.36 9.65 -10.46
N GLN A 71 1.16 10.63 -11.34
CA GLN A 71 0.89 12.00 -10.97
C GLN A 71 -0.50 12.44 -11.41
N GLN A 72 -1.27 13.02 -10.49
CA GLN A 72 -2.52 13.70 -10.80
C GLN A 72 -2.25 15.14 -11.26
N PRO A 73 -3.08 15.71 -12.15
CA PRO A 73 -2.85 17.05 -12.72
C PRO A 73 -2.93 18.18 -11.67
N ARG A 74 -3.62 17.94 -10.56
CA ARG A 74 -3.76 18.80 -9.38
C ARG A 74 -4.25 17.96 -8.22
N ASN A 75 -4.36 18.53 -7.03
CA ASN A 75 -5.06 17.89 -5.92
C ASN A 75 -6.54 17.66 -6.28
N MET A 76 -6.94 16.38 -6.35
CA MET A 76 -8.30 15.91 -6.59
C MET A 76 -8.88 15.17 -5.38
N GLY A 77 -8.12 15.11 -4.28
CA GLY A 77 -8.48 14.45 -3.04
C GLY A 77 -8.01 13.00 -2.97
N LYS A 78 -7.79 12.54 -1.72
CA LYS A 78 -7.33 11.18 -1.39
C LYS A 78 -8.14 10.07 -2.05
N GLY A 79 -9.48 10.20 -2.10
CA GLY A 79 -10.35 9.22 -2.75
C GLY A 79 -10.07 9.07 -4.25
N ALA A 80 -9.81 10.17 -4.96
CA ALA A 80 -9.44 10.14 -6.37
C ALA A 80 -8.08 9.47 -6.58
N ALA A 81 -7.11 9.78 -5.71
CA ALA A 81 -5.79 9.15 -5.73
C ALA A 81 -5.88 7.63 -5.48
N ILE A 82 -6.70 7.18 -4.53
CA ILE A 82 -6.95 5.76 -4.26
C ILE A 82 -7.62 5.09 -5.47
N HIS A 83 -8.66 5.70 -6.05
CA HIS A 83 -9.33 5.15 -7.23
C HIS A 83 -8.38 4.99 -8.41
N ARG A 84 -7.49 5.96 -8.63
CA ARG A 84 -6.44 5.84 -9.63
C ARG A 84 -5.46 4.71 -9.30
N GLY A 85 -5.03 4.61 -8.04
CA GLY A 85 -4.16 3.52 -7.60
C GLY A 85 -4.79 2.14 -7.83
N ILE A 86 -6.09 1.99 -7.56
CA ILE A 86 -6.85 0.76 -7.83
C ILE A 86 -6.89 0.46 -9.33
N ALA A 87 -7.13 1.46 -10.17
CA ALA A 87 -7.18 1.28 -11.63
C ALA A 87 -5.82 0.86 -12.23
N GLU A 88 -4.73 1.30 -11.61
CA GLU A 88 -3.38 0.99 -12.06
C GLU A 88 -2.83 -0.32 -11.46
N ALA A 89 -3.33 -0.75 -10.31
CA ALA A 89 -2.89 -1.97 -9.61
C ALA A 89 -3.03 -3.23 -10.49
N THR A 90 -2.03 -4.12 -10.42
CA THR A 90 -2.02 -5.38 -11.17
C THR A 90 -2.05 -6.62 -10.29
N GLY A 91 -1.92 -6.45 -8.97
CA GLY A 91 -1.97 -7.55 -8.02
C GLY A 91 -3.35 -8.18 -7.84
N ASP A 92 -3.36 -9.44 -7.40
CA ASP A 92 -4.59 -10.18 -7.08
C ASP A 92 -5.33 -9.58 -5.87
N TYR A 93 -4.59 -8.95 -4.96
CA TYR A 93 -5.12 -8.27 -3.78
C TYR A 93 -4.63 -6.83 -3.73
N LEU A 94 -5.37 -5.98 -3.02
CA LEU A 94 -5.03 -4.57 -2.81
C LEU A 94 -5.11 -4.21 -1.34
N ILE A 95 -4.20 -3.33 -0.91
CA ILE A 95 -4.26 -2.66 0.38
C ILE A 95 -3.95 -1.18 0.18
N VAL A 96 -4.65 -0.32 0.91
CA VAL A 96 -4.36 1.12 0.94
C VAL A 96 -3.49 1.39 2.15
N GLN A 97 -2.34 2.02 1.93
CA GLN A 97 -1.40 2.45 2.96
C GLN A 97 -1.21 3.96 2.89
N ASP A 98 -1.49 4.65 3.98
CA ASP A 98 -1.23 6.08 4.07
C ASP A 98 0.26 6.39 4.26
N ALA A 99 0.68 7.53 3.74
CA ALA A 99 2.09 7.97 3.78
C ALA A 99 2.52 8.55 5.14
N ASP A 100 1.57 8.82 6.04
CA ASP A 100 1.75 9.52 7.32
C ASP A 100 2.24 8.63 8.48
N LEU A 101 2.59 7.37 8.20
CA LEU A 101 3.10 6.37 9.16
C LEU A 101 2.10 5.93 10.24
N GLU A 102 0.82 6.26 10.11
CA GLU A 102 -0.21 5.95 11.11
C GLU A 102 -0.41 4.43 11.29
N TYR A 103 -0.37 3.68 10.18
CA TYR A 103 -0.44 2.22 10.17
C TYR A 103 0.93 1.59 9.98
N ASP A 104 1.17 0.48 10.69
CA ASP A 104 2.41 -0.28 10.59
C ASP A 104 2.31 -1.33 9.47
N PRO A 105 3.15 -1.25 8.41
CA PRO A 105 3.18 -2.25 7.35
C PRO A 105 3.43 -3.70 7.83
N ARG A 106 3.94 -3.91 9.04
CA ARG A 106 4.09 -5.27 9.61
C ARG A 106 2.75 -5.96 9.87
N GLU A 107 1.67 -5.20 10.00
CA GLU A 107 0.31 -5.74 10.22
C GLU A 107 -0.33 -6.28 8.93
N TYR A 108 0.30 -6.11 7.76
CA TYR A 108 -0.21 -6.66 6.51
C TYR A 108 -0.45 -8.17 6.60
N ASN A 109 0.45 -8.92 7.24
CA ASN A 109 0.33 -10.38 7.32
C ASN A 109 -0.89 -10.81 8.15
N ASP A 110 -1.29 -10.04 9.16
CA ASP A 110 -2.50 -10.33 9.94
C ASP A 110 -3.77 -10.06 9.12
N LEU A 111 -3.76 -9.04 8.27
CA LEU A 111 -4.86 -8.74 7.34
C LEU A 111 -4.95 -9.74 6.18
N LEU A 112 -3.80 -10.20 5.68
CA LEU A 112 -3.72 -11.13 4.57
C LEU A 112 -4.07 -12.56 4.95
N ARG A 113 -3.83 -12.99 6.19
CA ARG A 113 -4.02 -14.39 6.60
C ARG A 113 -5.42 -14.94 6.31
N PRO A 114 -6.54 -14.28 6.68
CA PRO A 114 -7.88 -14.81 6.39
C PRO A 114 -8.16 -14.92 4.89
N VAL A 115 -7.54 -14.05 4.09
CA VAL A 115 -7.66 -14.03 2.64
C VAL A 115 -6.84 -15.13 2.00
N ALA A 116 -5.59 -15.30 2.45
CA ALA A 116 -4.67 -16.33 2.00
C ALA A 116 -5.17 -17.75 2.30
N GLU A 117 -5.90 -17.92 3.41
CA GLU A 117 -6.51 -19.19 3.82
C GLU A 117 -7.89 -19.45 3.18
N GLY A 118 -8.42 -18.50 2.38
CA GLY A 118 -9.71 -18.63 1.70
C GLY A 118 -10.93 -18.48 2.61
N PHE A 119 -10.77 -17.86 3.78
CA PHE A 119 -11.86 -17.60 4.73
C PHE A 119 -12.61 -16.29 4.47
N ALA A 120 -11.99 -15.33 3.77
CA ALA A 120 -12.59 -14.03 3.49
C ALA A 120 -12.11 -13.46 2.14
N ASP A 121 -12.99 -12.73 1.47
CA ASP A 121 -12.65 -11.95 0.28
C ASP A 121 -12.18 -10.52 0.63
N VAL A 122 -12.59 -10.02 1.81
CA VAL A 122 -12.28 -8.67 2.30
C VAL A 122 -12.03 -8.71 3.80
N VAL A 123 -10.96 -8.03 4.25
CA VAL A 123 -10.59 -7.90 5.66
C VAL A 123 -10.41 -6.42 5.98
N TYR A 124 -10.98 -5.98 7.12
CA TYR A 124 -10.87 -4.61 7.60
C TYR A 124 -10.09 -4.59 8.93
N GLY A 125 -9.13 -3.67 9.03
CA GLY A 125 -8.52 -3.32 10.31
C GLY A 125 -9.45 -2.42 11.14
N SER A 126 -9.43 -2.59 12.47
CA SER A 126 -10.17 -1.73 13.40
C SER A 126 -9.27 -1.34 14.56
N ARG A 127 -9.24 -0.05 14.90
CA ARG A 127 -8.51 0.46 16.07
C ARG A 127 -9.21 0.15 17.40
N PHE A 128 -10.50 -0.17 17.34
CA PHE A 128 -11.35 -0.32 18.53
C PHE A 128 -11.60 -1.77 18.90
N MET A 129 -11.38 -2.70 17.97
CA MET A 129 -11.52 -4.14 18.20
C MET A 129 -10.11 -4.69 18.37
N GLY A 130 -9.88 -5.50 19.41
CA GLY A 130 -8.53 -5.98 19.78
C GLY A 130 -7.80 -6.72 18.65
N HIS A 131 -6.53 -7.07 18.89
CA HIS A 131 -5.53 -7.51 17.90
C HIS A 131 -5.78 -8.82 17.13
N HIS A 132 -7.02 -9.32 17.02
CA HIS A 132 -7.33 -10.55 16.30
C HIS A 132 -8.49 -10.40 15.30
N PRO A 133 -8.32 -10.91 14.06
CA PRO A 133 -9.42 -11.02 13.11
C PRO A 133 -10.58 -11.81 13.71
N HIS A 134 -11.80 -11.32 13.51
CA HIS A 134 -13.02 -11.98 13.94
C HIS A 134 -14.00 -12.00 12.77
N ARG A 135 -14.67 -13.13 12.58
CA ARG A 135 -15.64 -13.31 11.50
C ARG A 135 -16.98 -12.71 11.92
N ILE A 136 -17.55 -11.85 11.06
CA ILE A 136 -18.93 -11.39 11.21
C ILE A 136 -19.81 -12.23 10.28
N LEU A 137 -20.86 -12.84 10.84
CA LEU A 137 -21.88 -13.58 10.09
C LEU A 137 -23.07 -12.65 9.84
N PHE A 138 -23.47 -12.52 8.58
CA PHE A 138 -24.74 -11.91 8.17
C PHE A 138 -25.53 -12.94 7.39
#